data_AF-A0A969DZM5-F1
#
_entry.id   AF-A0A969DZM5-F1
#
_cell.length_a   1.000
_cell.length_b   1.000
_cell.length_c   1.000
_cell.angle_alpha   90.00
_cell.angle_beta   90.00
_cell.angle_gamma   90.00
#
_symmetry.space_group_name_H-M   'P 1'
#
loop_
_entity.id
_entity.type
_entity.pdbx_description
1 polymer ?
#
loop_
_entity_poly.entity_id
_entity_poly.type
_entity_poly.pdbx_seq_one_letter_code
_entity_poly.pdbx_strand_id
1 'polypeptide(L)'
;MLVPLAPPRTTSTRPLPGYDLPPVPPQGLRVILLRHGRSDLNDAGRYQGSSDQSRLTPRGQLASQQVGQYLRHCAIAHLYVSPLQRAQQTVQELLPQLTATSPIPITTVEKLREIDLPAWEGLRYDDVKIRFPDAYRCWQTAPEQFAMAPGLIDGLIDDLNSSPNDGQTDSSARPCPVQYPVRDLYQRARDFWALTLPKHRGQTLLVVSHGGTIQALVNTALGLPMARHHQMQQTHSGLTTLDFAAPALGAAQLKLLNLTTPIGEQLPKLKAGKQGLRLLLLPCQTGTEADAALAELVQEQPITACMVEDQPCCHLGQRVFLSQHSETVTLSVGQSNFLHHWQRSLMRSLQQASATELTTVAAVCHQGHAESFLHQVMGYPLPLLPNTLSVLHYPSAALRPILQTLNSRPVSGQF
;
A
#
# COMPACT_ATOMS: atom_id res chain seq x y z
N MET A 1 25.96 -37.91 23.31
CA MET A 1 24.60 -37.75 22.76
C MET A 1 24.19 -36.30 22.91
N LEU A 2 24.13 -35.56 21.80
CA LEU A 2 23.62 -34.19 21.79
C LEU A 2 22.10 -34.25 21.85
N VAL A 3 21.52 -33.80 22.95
CA VAL A 3 20.07 -33.64 23.08
C VAL A 3 19.65 -32.52 22.13
N PRO A 4 18.74 -32.76 21.17
CA PRO A 4 18.22 -31.68 20.34
C PRO A 4 17.47 -30.71 21.25
N LEU A 5 17.86 -29.44 21.24
CA LEU A 5 17.08 -28.37 21.85
C LEU A 5 15.66 -28.43 21.28
N ALA A 6 14.69 -28.70 22.14
CA ALA A 6 13.28 -28.61 21.78
C ALA A 6 13.01 -27.20 21.22
N PRO A 7 12.22 -27.07 20.14
CA PRO A 7 11.84 -25.75 19.65
C PRO A 7 11.17 -24.98 20.78
N PRO A 8 11.42 -23.65 20.89
CA PRO A 8 10.81 -22.85 21.94
C PRO A 8 9.29 -23.03 21.91
N ARG A 9 8.71 -23.31 23.09
CA ARG A 9 7.27 -23.44 23.28
C ARG A 9 6.58 -22.25 22.63
N THR A 10 5.60 -22.52 21.79
CA THR A 10 4.81 -21.55 21.01
C THR A 10 4.27 -20.45 21.92
N THR A 11 4.99 -19.33 21.99
CA THR A 11 4.53 -18.12 22.65
C THR A 11 3.36 -17.58 21.83
N SER A 12 2.16 -17.68 22.39
CA SER A 12 0.91 -17.04 21.95
C SER A 12 1.13 -15.91 20.93
N THR A 13 1.00 -16.22 19.63
CA THR A 13 0.99 -15.24 18.55
C THR A 13 -0.34 -14.48 18.64
N ARG A 14 -0.40 -13.40 19.42
CA ARG A 14 -1.60 -12.58 19.38
C ARG A 14 -1.71 -11.96 17.98
N PRO A 15 -2.86 -12.12 17.29
CA PRO A 15 -3.07 -11.57 15.97
C PRO A 15 -3.00 -10.04 16.00
N LEU A 16 -2.97 -9.42 14.81
CA LEU A 16 -3.19 -7.99 14.70
C LEU A 16 -4.54 -7.63 15.36
N PRO A 17 -4.61 -6.61 16.24
CA PRO A 17 -5.85 -6.29 16.94
C PRO A 17 -7.02 -6.09 15.99
N GLY A 18 -8.10 -6.80 16.28
CA GLY A 18 -9.34 -6.79 15.50
C GLY A 18 -9.34 -7.67 14.25
N TYR A 19 -8.26 -8.35 13.86
CA TYR A 19 -8.27 -9.10 12.59
C TYR A 19 -8.33 -10.61 12.72
N ASP A 20 -8.15 -11.15 13.94
CA ASP A 20 -8.17 -12.58 14.25
C ASP A 20 -7.43 -13.44 13.21
N LEU A 21 -6.34 -12.91 12.67
CA LEU A 21 -5.55 -13.62 11.66
C LEU A 21 -5.02 -14.92 12.29
N PRO A 22 -5.07 -16.05 11.56
CA PRO A 22 -4.59 -17.31 12.09
C PRO A 22 -3.11 -17.20 12.49
N PRO A 23 -2.65 -18.01 13.46
CA PRO A 23 -1.23 -18.12 13.78
C PRO A 23 -0.39 -18.43 12.53
N VAL A 24 0.85 -17.94 12.50
CA VAL A 24 1.78 -18.27 11.43
C VAL A 24 2.10 -19.78 11.51
N PRO A 25 1.92 -20.55 10.42
CA PRO A 25 2.31 -21.96 10.41
C PRO A 25 3.80 -22.11 10.73
N PRO A 26 4.25 -23.23 11.33
CA PRO A 26 5.67 -23.44 11.67
C PRO A 26 6.64 -23.24 10.49
N GLN A 27 6.21 -23.59 9.29
CA GLN A 27 6.93 -23.44 8.04
C GLN A 27 6.68 -22.09 7.32
N GLY A 28 5.69 -21.32 7.78
CA GLY A 28 5.27 -20.06 7.19
C GLY A 28 6.03 -18.86 7.73
N LEU A 29 5.61 -17.66 7.35
CA LEU A 29 6.16 -16.39 7.83
C LEU A 29 5.09 -15.30 7.69
N ARG A 30 4.96 -14.41 8.68
CA ARG A 30 4.16 -13.18 8.56
C ARG A 30 5.07 -11.96 8.48
N VAL A 31 4.79 -11.07 7.55
CA VAL A 31 5.53 -9.82 7.38
C VAL A 31 4.55 -8.65 7.42
N ILE A 32 4.73 -7.80 8.41
CA ILE A 32 4.04 -6.52 8.54
C ILE A 32 4.96 -5.45 7.95
N LEU A 33 4.54 -4.83 6.87
CA LEU A 33 5.22 -3.71 6.22
C LEU A 33 4.61 -2.40 6.71
N LEU A 34 5.44 -1.48 7.18
CA LEU A 34 5.06 -0.16 7.64
C LEU A 34 5.74 0.90 6.79
N ARG A 35 4.95 1.77 6.16
CA ARG A 35 5.51 2.98 5.54
C ARG A 35 5.91 3.98 6.63
N HIS A 36 7.06 4.63 6.46
CA HIS A 36 7.49 5.70 7.35
C HIS A 36 6.38 6.76 7.57
N GLY A 37 6.47 7.42 8.72
CA GLY A 37 5.58 8.50 9.13
C GLY A 37 5.69 9.72 8.22
N ARG A 38 4.72 10.63 8.35
CA ARG A 38 4.70 11.87 7.55
C ARG A 38 5.94 12.73 7.81
N SER A 39 6.57 13.22 6.74
CA SER A 39 7.79 14.06 6.80
C SER A 39 7.56 15.47 6.25
N ASP A 40 8.48 16.37 6.55
CA ASP A 40 8.53 17.76 6.06
C ASP A 40 8.44 17.88 4.53
N LEU A 41 9.18 17.04 3.78
CA LEU A 41 9.10 17.03 2.33
C LEU A 41 7.77 16.44 1.82
N ASN A 42 7.07 15.60 2.61
CA ASN A 42 5.71 15.21 2.27
C ASN A 42 4.74 16.39 2.39
N ASP A 43 4.88 17.20 3.44
CA ASP A 43 4.06 18.41 3.64
C ASP A 43 4.32 19.46 2.55
N ALA A 44 5.57 19.60 2.14
CA ALA A 44 5.96 20.46 1.03
C ALA A 44 5.51 19.94 -0.35
N GLY A 45 4.98 18.72 -0.44
CA GLY A 45 4.55 18.12 -1.70
C GLY A 45 5.71 17.87 -2.67
N ARG A 46 6.86 17.44 -2.15
CA ARG A 46 8.10 17.25 -2.92
C ARG A 46 8.47 15.78 -3.04
N TYR A 47 9.05 15.42 -4.19
CA TYR A 47 9.70 14.11 -4.35
C TYR A 47 10.92 14.03 -3.44
N GLN A 48 11.02 12.91 -2.71
CA GLN A 48 12.13 12.68 -1.78
C GLN A 48 13.17 11.73 -2.37
N GLY A 49 12.73 10.74 -3.16
CA GLY A 49 13.57 9.64 -3.60
C GLY A 49 14.35 9.03 -2.43
N SER A 50 15.64 8.78 -2.66
CA SER A 50 16.56 8.26 -1.65
C SER A 50 17.28 9.35 -0.86
N SER A 51 16.95 10.62 -1.06
CA SER A 51 17.49 11.72 -0.25
C SER A 51 17.20 11.48 1.24
N ASP A 52 18.23 11.67 2.06
CA ASP A 52 18.18 11.51 3.51
C ASP A 52 17.91 12.83 4.26
N GLN A 53 17.50 13.87 3.55
CA GLN A 53 17.32 15.21 4.12
C GLN A 53 16.01 15.37 4.92
N SER A 54 15.00 14.56 4.62
CA SER A 54 13.66 14.70 5.21
C SER A 54 13.57 14.16 6.64
N ARG A 55 12.85 14.86 7.50
CA ARG A 55 12.57 14.45 8.89
C ARG A 55 11.08 14.27 9.12
N LEU A 56 10.70 13.41 10.08
CA LEU A 56 9.32 13.29 10.52
C LEU A 56 8.79 14.62 11.04
N THR A 57 7.54 14.92 10.72
CA THR A 57 6.81 16.01 11.34
C THR A 57 6.23 15.57 12.69
N PRO A 58 5.76 16.49 13.55
CA PRO A 58 5.08 16.12 14.79
C PRO A 58 3.89 15.16 14.57
N ARG A 59 3.14 15.36 13.47
CA ARG A 59 2.07 14.44 13.07
C ARG A 59 2.60 13.06 12.68
N GLY A 60 3.75 12.99 12.00
CA GLY A 60 4.41 11.73 11.66
C GLY A 60 4.96 10.99 12.87
N GLN A 61 5.46 11.70 13.87
CA GLN A 61 5.91 11.13 15.15
C GLN A 61 4.72 10.53 15.90
N LEU A 62 3.66 11.30 16.11
CA LEU A 62 2.43 10.83 16.78
C LEU A 62 1.83 9.61 16.07
N ALA A 63 1.74 9.65 14.74
CA ALA A 63 1.25 8.51 13.95
C ALA A 63 2.13 7.27 14.13
N SER A 64 3.45 7.42 14.27
CA SER A 64 4.37 6.31 14.52
C SER A 64 4.16 5.70 15.92
N GLN A 65 3.90 6.53 16.93
CA GLN A 65 3.54 6.09 18.28
C GLN A 65 2.21 5.33 18.28
N GLN A 66 1.18 5.86 17.60
CA GLN A 66 -0.13 5.20 17.48
C GLN A 66 -0.02 3.82 16.81
N VAL A 67 0.79 3.70 15.75
CA VAL A 67 1.08 2.39 15.15
C VAL A 67 1.78 1.46 16.13
N GLY A 68 2.71 1.96 16.93
CA GLY A 68 3.37 1.17 17.98
C GLY A 68 2.38 0.68 19.05
N GLN A 69 1.44 1.53 19.48
CA GLN A 69 0.36 1.15 20.39
C GLN A 69 -0.54 0.08 19.77
N TYR A 70 -0.89 0.25 18.49
CA TYR A 70 -1.66 -0.74 17.76
C TYR A 70 -0.94 -2.09 17.65
N LEU A 71 0.38 -2.10 17.51
CA LEU A 71 1.18 -3.32 17.44
C LEU A 71 1.69 -3.79 18.82
N ARG A 72 1.25 -3.16 19.92
CA ARG A 72 1.82 -3.32 21.27
C ARG A 72 1.97 -4.77 21.72
N HIS A 73 1.00 -5.61 21.38
CA HIS A 73 0.97 -7.02 21.78
C HIS A 73 1.30 -8.00 20.66
N CYS A 74 1.70 -7.51 19.49
CA CYS A 74 2.14 -8.36 18.39
C CYS A 74 3.54 -8.91 18.69
N ALA A 75 3.70 -10.23 18.58
CA ALA A 75 4.98 -10.90 18.80
C ALA A 75 5.94 -10.69 17.61
N ILE A 76 6.57 -9.51 17.56
CA ILE A 76 7.56 -9.16 16.52
C ILE A 76 8.90 -9.82 16.86
N ALA A 77 9.32 -10.77 16.04
CA ALA A 77 10.57 -11.50 16.23
C ALA A 77 11.80 -10.73 15.74
N HIS A 78 11.63 -9.87 14.73
CA HIS A 78 12.71 -9.07 14.15
C HIS A 78 12.12 -7.81 13.50
N LEU A 79 12.84 -6.69 13.61
CA LEU A 79 12.51 -5.44 12.93
C LEU A 79 13.58 -5.13 11.88
N TYR A 80 13.17 -5.01 10.61
CA TYR A 80 14.03 -4.52 9.53
C TYR A 80 13.66 -3.08 9.18
N VAL A 81 14.64 -2.22 8.96
CA VAL A 81 14.39 -0.80 8.69
C VAL A 81 15.28 -0.26 7.60
N SER A 82 14.74 0.62 6.77
CA SER A 82 15.51 1.40 5.80
C SER A 82 16.58 2.28 6.47
N PRO A 83 17.76 2.51 5.87
CA PRO A 83 18.76 3.43 6.43
C PRO A 83 18.27 4.88 6.53
N LEU A 84 17.27 5.27 5.72
CA LEU A 84 16.85 6.67 5.63
C LEU A 84 16.21 7.17 6.93
N GLN A 85 16.60 8.37 7.35
CA GLN A 85 16.29 9.03 8.61
C GLN A 85 14.80 9.04 8.93
N ARG A 86 13.93 9.34 7.96
CA ARG A 86 12.47 9.31 8.16
C ARG A 86 11.94 7.94 8.60
N ALA A 87 12.54 6.84 8.12
CA ALA A 87 12.18 5.48 8.53
C ALA A 87 12.78 5.13 9.90
N GLN A 88 14.03 5.55 10.15
CA GLN A 88 14.70 5.38 11.44
C GLN A 88 13.96 6.12 12.57
N GLN A 89 13.53 7.37 12.32
CA GLN A 89 12.71 8.15 13.24
C GLN A 89 11.34 7.49 13.48
N THR A 90 10.74 6.86 12.47
CA THR A 90 9.50 6.08 12.69
C THR A 90 9.73 4.93 13.67
N VAL A 91 10.84 4.21 13.54
CA VAL A 91 11.19 3.15 14.50
C VAL A 91 11.47 3.73 15.89
N GLN A 92 12.15 4.87 15.98
CA GLN A 92 12.46 5.54 17.25
C GLN A 92 11.18 5.88 18.04
N GLU A 93 10.13 6.34 17.37
CA GLU A 93 8.85 6.69 17.99
C GLU A 93 7.96 5.47 18.28
N LEU A 94 8.03 4.45 17.41
CA LEU A 94 7.22 3.23 17.50
C LEU A 94 7.72 2.27 18.57
N LEU A 95 9.03 2.04 18.64
CA LEU A 95 9.65 0.99 19.46
C LEU A 95 9.29 1.07 20.96
N PRO A 96 9.27 2.26 21.60
CA PRO A 96 8.91 2.37 23.02
C PRO A 96 7.47 1.95 23.35
N GLN A 97 6.58 1.90 22.35
CA GLN A 97 5.19 1.53 22.52
C GLN A 97 4.97 0.01 22.48
N LEU A 98 5.95 -0.75 21.95
CA LEU A 98 5.86 -2.20 21.85
C LEU A 98 6.10 -2.86 23.21
N THR A 99 5.25 -3.83 23.56
CA THR A 99 5.46 -4.68 24.73
C THR A 99 6.16 -5.96 24.28
N ALA A 100 7.47 -6.03 24.48
CA ALA A 100 8.26 -7.22 24.19
C ALA A 100 8.81 -7.83 25.48
N THR A 101 8.72 -9.15 25.60
CA THR A 101 9.31 -9.90 26.73
C THR A 101 10.84 -9.93 26.67
N SER A 102 11.41 -9.64 25.50
CA SER A 102 12.84 -9.51 25.23
C SER A 102 13.09 -8.38 24.23
N PRO A 103 14.29 -7.76 24.20
CA PRO A 103 14.63 -6.77 23.19
C PRO A 103 14.41 -7.32 21.78
N ILE A 104 13.72 -6.56 20.93
CA ILE A 104 13.48 -6.92 19.53
C ILE A 104 14.78 -6.64 18.75
N PRO A 105 15.38 -7.62 18.06
CA PRO A 105 16.51 -7.37 17.17
C PRO A 105 16.11 -6.41 16.04
N ILE A 106 16.93 -5.37 15.84
CA ILE A 106 16.74 -4.37 14.78
C ILE A 106 17.89 -4.48 13.78
N THR A 107 17.58 -4.49 12.50
CA THR A 107 18.59 -4.51 11.42
C THR A 107 18.28 -3.46 10.38
N THR A 108 19.19 -2.53 10.19
CA THR A 108 19.17 -1.57 9.09
C THR A 108 19.60 -2.26 7.80
N VAL A 109 18.81 -2.10 6.73
CA VAL A 109 19.05 -2.78 5.45
C VAL A 109 19.04 -1.77 4.31
N GLU A 110 20.18 -1.61 3.64
CA GLU A 110 20.34 -0.69 2.51
C GLU A 110 19.31 -0.93 1.39
N LYS A 111 19.00 -2.20 1.11
CA LYS A 111 18.02 -2.61 0.10
C LYS A 111 16.59 -2.10 0.37
N LEU A 112 16.29 -1.65 1.59
CA LEU A 112 15.00 -1.06 1.98
C LEU A 112 14.93 0.46 1.81
N ARG A 113 15.97 1.13 1.27
CA ARG A 113 15.91 2.54 0.87
C ARG A 113 14.87 2.78 -0.23
N GLU A 114 14.36 4.00 -0.32
CA GLU A 114 13.35 4.35 -1.32
C GLU A 114 13.91 4.26 -2.75
N ILE A 115 13.04 4.41 -3.75
CA ILE A 115 13.45 4.52 -5.14
C ILE A 115 14.30 5.77 -5.39
N ASP A 116 15.36 5.64 -6.18
CA ASP A 116 16.18 6.76 -6.64
C ASP A 116 15.46 7.55 -7.72
N LEU A 117 15.28 8.85 -7.51
CA LEU A 117 14.65 9.74 -8.49
C LEU A 117 15.47 11.02 -8.66
N PRO A 118 16.79 10.95 -8.95
CA PRO A 118 17.73 12.07 -8.84
C PRO A 118 17.27 13.34 -9.57
N ALA A 119 16.65 13.19 -10.74
CA ALA A 119 16.10 14.31 -11.53
C ALA A 119 14.91 15.02 -10.88
N TRP A 120 14.20 14.34 -9.99
CA TRP A 120 12.95 14.81 -9.38
C TRP A 120 13.11 15.16 -7.91
N GLU A 121 14.15 14.65 -7.24
CA GLU A 121 14.40 14.90 -5.82
C GLU A 121 14.38 16.40 -5.50
N GLY A 122 13.65 16.76 -4.45
CA GLY A 122 13.44 18.14 -4.04
C GLY A 122 12.41 18.91 -4.87
N LEU A 123 12.02 18.48 -6.08
CA LEU A 123 11.01 19.18 -6.89
C LEU A 123 9.59 18.93 -6.38
N ARG A 124 8.70 19.93 -6.54
CA ARG A 124 7.27 19.72 -6.22
C ARG A 124 6.66 18.75 -7.22
N TYR A 125 5.64 18.01 -6.79
CA TYR A 125 4.94 17.05 -7.65
C TYR A 125 4.41 17.69 -8.95
N ASP A 126 3.90 18.92 -8.87
CA ASP A 126 3.35 19.62 -10.04
C ASP A 126 4.45 20.16 -10.96
N ASP A 127 5.58 20.62 -10.41
CA ASP A 127 6.73 21.04 -11.20
C ASP A 127 7.28 19.89 -12.04
N VAL A 128 7.31 18.67 -11.50
CA VAL A 128 7.76 17.49 -12.26
C VAL A 128 6.84 17.18 -13.43
N LYS A 129 5.51 17.30 -13.25
CA LYS A 129 4.55 17.07 -14.33
C LYS A 129 4.73 18.06 -15.48
N ILE A 130 5.05 19.31 -15.13
CA ILE A 130 5.23 20.41 -16.09
C ILE A 130 6.60 20.30 -16.79
N ARG A 131 7.67 20.04 -16.02
CA ARG A 131 9.05 20.03 -16.51
C ARG A 131 9.43 18.74 -17.23
N PHE A 132 8.83 17.61 -16.83
CA PHE A 132 9.16 16.29 -17.37
C PHE A 132 7.90 15.52 -17.80
N PRO A 133 7.06 16.06 -18.68
CA PRO A 133 5.74 15.49 -18.97
C PRO A 133 5.79 14.07 -19.54
N ASP A 134 6.72 13.79 -20.46
CA ASP A 134 6.84 12.45 -21.06
C ASP A 134 7.46 11.43 -20.11
N ALA A 135 8.47 11.84 -19.33
CA ALA A 135 9.05 10.98 -18.30
C ALA A 135 8.03 10.68 -17.19
N TYR A 136 7.24 11.68 -16.77
CA TYR A 136 6.15 11.51 -15.82
C TYR A 136 5.04 10.60 -16.37
N ARG A 137 4.69 10.74 -17.66
CA ARG A 137 3.75 9.81 -18.32
C ARG A 137 4.28 8.38 -18.28
N CYS A 138 5.55 8.17 -18.67
CA CYS A 138 6.20 6.87 -18.63
C CYS A 138 6.21 6.27 -17.22
N TRP A 139 6.56 7.07 -16.20
CA TRP A 139 6.48 6.66 -14.80
C TRP A 139 5.07 6.17 -14.42
N GLN A 140 4.02 6.86 -14.83
CA GLN A 140 2.64 6.48 -14.51
C GLN A 140 2.16 5.24 -15.28
N THR A 141 2.50 5.10 -16.56
CA THR A 141 1.87 4.10 -17.46
C THR A 141 2.74 2.88 -17.76
N ALA A 142 4.07 3.04 -17.74
CA ALA A 142 5.06 2.01 -18.02
C ALA A 142 6.25 2.13 -17.05
N PRO A 143 6.04 2.03 -15.72
CA PRO A 143 7.06 2.27 -14.71
C PRO A 143 8.31 1.40 -14.90
N GLU A 144 8.19 0.21 -15.49
CA GLU A 144 9.31 -0.69 -15.80
C GLU A 144 10.22 -0.22 -16.96
N GLN A 145 9.74 0.73 -17.76
CA GLN A 145 10.47 1.37 -18.85
C GLN A 145 10.99 2.74 -18.45
N PHE A 146 10.54 3.26 -17.30
CA PHE A 146 10.96 4.54 -16.77
C PHE A 146 12.47 4.53 -16.51
N ALA A 147 13.14 5.51 -17.13
CA ALA A 147 14.58 5.64 -17.13
C ALA A 147 14.98 7.06 -16.73
N MET A 148 16.08 7.17 -15.98
CA MET A 148 16.72 8.43 -15.66
C MET A 148 18.20 8.34 -16.00
N ALA A 149 18.74 9.35 -16.68
CA ALA A 149 20.16 9.49 -16.93
C ALA A 149 20.71 10.63 -16.05
N PRO A 150 21.73 10.38 -15.20
CA PRO A 150 22.43 11.45 -14.52
C PRO A 150 23.07 12.40 -15.54
N GLY A 151 22.79 13.70 -15.46
CA GLY A 151 23.38 14.73 -16.32
C GLY A 151 22.63 15.09 -17.61
N LEU A 152 21.52 14.42 -17.96
CA LEU A 152 20.74 14.78 -19.16
C LEU A 152 19.96 16.11 -19.02
N ILE A 153 19.89 16.65 -17.80
CA ILE A 153 19.11 17.85 -17.48
C ILE A 153 19.96 19.12 -17.61
N ASP A 154 21.26 19.05 -17.32
CA ASP A 154 22.15 20.21 -17.43
C ASP A 154 22.44 20.54 -18.91
N GLY A 155 22.63 19.53 -19.77
CA GLY A 155 22.92 19.74 -21.19
C GLY A 155 21.78 20.38 -22.01
N LEU A 156 20.52 20.22 -21.60
CA LEU A 156 19.38 20.82 -22.30
C LEU A 156 19.16 22.30 -21.95
N ILE A 157 19.73 22.80 -20.85
CA ILE A 157 19.65 24.21 -20.46
C ILE A 157 20.81 25.01 -21.08
N ASP A 158 21.98 24.37 -21.25
CA ASP A 158 23.13 25.00 -21.88
C ASP A 158 22.93 25.16 -23.40
N ASP A 159 22.36 24.17 -24.09
CA ASP A 159 22.12 24.21 -25.54
C ASP A 159 21.15 25.32 -26.01
N LEU A 160 20.34 25.88 -25.11
CA LEU A 160 19.43 27.00 -25.42
C LEU A 160 20.07 28.38 -25.24
N ASN A 161 21.24 28.46 -24.59
CA ASN A 161 21.94 29.72 -24.31
C ASN A 161 23.35 29.82 -24.92
N SER A 162 23.89 28.73 -25.47
CA SER A 162 25.20 28.75 -26.12
C SER A 162 25.12 29.18 -27.59
N SER A 163 25.74 30.32 -27.91
CA SER A 163 26.07 30.69 -29.28
C SER A 163 27.07 29.68 -29.88
N PRO A 164 27.04 29.43 -31.20
CA PRO A 164 27.91 28.47 -31.85
C PRO A 164 29.30 29.09 -32.00
N ASN A 165 30.15 28.99 -30.97
CA ASN A 165 31.60 29.11 -31.09
C ASN A 165 32.25 28.73 -29.75
N ASP A 166 32.70 27.48 -29.65
CA ASP A 166 34.13 27.17 -29.62
C ASP A 166 34.29 25.66 -29.39
N GLY A 167 34.93 25.01 -30.35
CA GLY A 167 35.16 23.58 -30.33
C GLY A 167 36.22 23.21 -29.30
N GLN A 168 35.79 22.54 -28.23
CA GLN A 168 36.56 21.51 -27.54
C GLN A 168 35.61 20.71 -26.63
N THR A 169 35.02 19.65 -27.17
CA THR A 169 34.31 18.67 -26.36
C THR A 169 35.34 17.74 -25.71
N ASP A 170 35.52 17.87 -24.41
CA ASP A 170 36.27 16.92 -23.59
C ASP A 170 35.55 15.55 -23.65
N SER A 171 36.09 14.63 -24.45
CA SER A 171 35.54 13.30 -24.69
C SER A 171 35.89 12.28 -23.59
N SER A 172 36.36 12.73 -22.43
CA SER A 172 36.73 11.86 -21.29
C SER A 172 35.57 11.52 -20.34
N ALA A 173 34.41 12.14 -20.49
CA ALA A 173 33.23 11.81 -19.69
C ALA A 173 32.67 10.43 -20.10
N ARG A 174 32.95 9.39 -19.29
CA ARG A 174 32.27 8.09 -19.42
C ARG A 174 30.75 8.34 -19.43
N PRO A 175 30.00 7.87 -20.44
CA PRO A 175 28.55 8.01 -20.42
C PRO A 175 28.01 7.37 -19.15
N CYS A 176 27.35 8.17 -18.30
CA CYS A 176 26.73 7.66 -17.10
C CYS A 176 25.62 6.69 -17.51
N PRO A 177 25.62 5.44 -17.04
CA PRO A 177 24.67 4.45 -17.50
C PRO A 177 23.25 4.88 -17.19
N VAL A 178 22.36 4.75 -18.18
CA VAL A 178 20.91 4.93 -18.00
C VAL A 178 20.44 4.04 -16.86
N GLN A 179 19.85 4.65 -15.84
CA GLN A 179 19.30 3.93 -14.70
C GLN A 179 17.82 3.68 -14.92
N TYR A 180 17.34 2.52 -14.48
CA TYR A 180 15.92 2.16 -14.48
C TYR A 180 15.45 2.02 -13.03
N PRO A 181 14.99 3.11 -12.40
CA PRO A 181 14.75 3.14 -10.95
C PRO A 181 13.82 2.03 -10.45
N VAL A 182 12.77 1.71 -11.22
CA VAL A 182 11.82 0.65 -10.84
C VAL A 182 12.45 -0.74 -10.96
N ARG A 183 13.29 -0.97 -11.96
CA ARG A 183 13.98 -2.27 -12.11
C ARG A 183 14.95 -2.51 -10.96
N ASP A 184 15.73 -1.49 -10.60
CA ASP A 184 16.62 -1.53 -9.43
C ASP A 184 15.83 -1.81 -8.14
N LEU A 185 14.74 -1.07 -7.91
CA LEU A 185 13.90 -1.24 -6.73
C LEU A 185 13.35 -2.68 -6.60
N TYR A 186 12.91 -3.28 -7.71
CA TYR A 186 12.43 -4.67 -7.71
C TYR A 186 13.56 -5.69 -7.53
N GLN A 187 14.76 -5.42 -8.04
CA GLN A 187 15.92 -6.26 -7.77
C GLN A 187 16.25 -6.25 -6.27
N ARG A 188 16.31 -5.06 -5.66
CA ARG A 188 16.55 -4.91 -4.21
C ARG A 188 15.49 -5.61 -3.37
N ALA A 189 14.22 -5.53 -3.76
CA ALA A 189 13.15 -6.26 -3.10
C ALA A 189 13.34 -7.78 -3.16
N ARG A 190 13.69 -8.34 -4.33
CA ARG A 190 14.00 -9.78 -4.48
C ARG A 190 15.19 -10.20 -3.62
N ASP A 191 16.25 -9.40 -3.62
CA ASP A 191 17.44 -9.66 -2.81
C ASP A 191 17.13 -9.63 -1.30
N PHE A 192 16.28 -8.69 -0.85
CA PHE A 192 15.83 -8.65 0.53
C PHE A 192 15.08 -9.93 0.88
N TRP A 193 14.13 -10.37 0.05
CA TRP A 193 13.40 -11.61 0.29
C TRP A 193 14.30 -12.85 0.30
N ALA A 194 15.25 -12.95 -0.63
CA ALA A 194 16.19 -14.06 -0.68
C ALA A 194 17.02 -14.20 0.61
N LEU A 195 17.36 -13.07 1.24
CA LEU A 195 18.11 -13.04 2.50
C LEU A 195 17.23 -13.26 3.74
N THR A 196 15.97 -12.82 3.69
CA THR A 196 15.08 -12.76 4.87
C THR A 196 14.24 -14.03 5.00
N LEU A 197 13.61 -14.50 3.92
CA LEU A 197 12.66 -15.63 3.97
C LEU A 197 13.24 -16.90 4.62
N PRO A 198 14.48 -17.33 4.35
CA PRO A 198 15.02 -18.55 4.94
C PRO A 198 15.25 -18.48 6.46
N LYS A 199 15.37 -17.27 7.04
CA LYS A 199 15.80 -17.07 8.43
C LYS A 199 14.67 -17.03 9.45
N HIS A 200 13.44 -16.80 9.00
CA HIS A 200 12.34 -16.38 9.87
C HIS A 200 11.10 -17.29 9.80
N ARG A 201 11.31 -18.60 9.65
CA ARG A 201 10.20 -19.57 9.66
C ARG A 201 9.44 -19.54 10.99
N GLY A 202 8.12 -19.56 10.92
CA GLY A 202 7.21 -19.49 12.06
C GLY A 202 7.17 -18.14 12.78
N GLN A 203 7.79 -17.09 12.21
CA GLN A 203 7.95 -15.80 12.89
C GLN A 203 7.08 -14.71 12.26
N THR A 204 6.89 -13.62 13.01
CA THR A 204 6.34 -12.36 12.50
C THR A 204 7.45 -11.31 12.45
N LEU A 205 7.61 -10.65 11.30
CA LEU A 205 8.58 -9.57 11.08
C LEU A 205 7.86 -8.24 10.93
N LEU A 206 8.47 -7.17 11.44
CA LEU A 206 8.10 -5.81 11.12
C LEU A 206 9.15 -5.21 10.18
N VAL A 207 8.74 -4.65 9.06
CA VAL A 207 9.63 -4.00 8.09
C VAL A 207 9.20 -2.55 7.89
N VAL A 208 10.04 -1.61 8.30
CA VAL A 208 9.78 -0.17 8.16
C VAL A 208 10.53 0.38 6.95
N SER A 209 9.79 0.85 5.96
CA SER A 209 10.35 1.30 4.67
C SER A 209 9.47 2.40 4.05
N HIS A 210 9.44 2.50 2.72
CA HIS A 210 8.89 3.62 1.98
C HIS A 210 7.82 3.19 1.00
N GLY A 211 7.11 4.16 0.40
CA GLY A 211 5.93 3.87 -0.40
C GLY A 211 6.24 3.04 -1.65
N GLY A 212 7.24 3.46 -2.43
CA GLY A 212 7.65 2.72 -3.63
C GLY A 212 8.25 1.36 -3.26
N THR A 213 9.12 1.35 -2.26
CA THR A 213 9.76 0.12 -1.78
C THR A 213 8.77 -0.93 -1.28
N ILE A 214 7.75 -0.53 -0.52
CA ILE A 214 6.70 -1.44 -0.06
C ILE A 214 5.89 -1.98 -1.24
N GLN A 215 5.56 -1.16 -2.24
CA GLN A 215 4.91 -1.65 -3.47
C GLN A 215 5.75 -2.73 -4.16
N ALA A 216 7.08 -2.53 -4.28
CA ALA A 216 7.97 -3.53 -4.86
C ALA A 216 8.08 -4.80 -4.00
N LEU A 217 8.16 -4.67 -2.67
CA LEU A 217 8.16 -5.81 -1.74
C LEU A 217 6.88 -6.64 -1.84
N VAL A 218 5.71 -6.00 -1.85
CA VAL A 218 4.42 -6.67 -2.01
C VAL A 218 4.32 -7.34 -3.38
N ASN A 219 4.59 -6.61 -4.46
CA ASN A 219 4.47 -7.17 -5.81
C ASN A 219 5.41 -8.36 -6.01
N THR A 220 6.67 -8.28 -5.57
CA THR A 220 7.61 -9.41 -5.66
C THR A 220 7.19 -10.60 -4.79
N ALA A 221 6.69 -10.36 -3.58
CA ALA A 221 6.18 -11.41 -2.69
C ALA A 221 4.98 -12.16 -3.31
N LEU A 222 4.09 -11.44 -3.99
CA LEU A 222 2.93 -12.00 -4.70
C LEU A 222 3.26 -12.55 -6.11
N GLY A 223 4.52 -12.42 -6.57
CA GLY A 223 4.91 -12.85 -7.92
C GLY A 223 4.37 -11.95 -9.05
N LEU A 224 3.96 -10.72 -8.73
CA LEU A 224 3.40 -9.76 -9.68
C LEU A 224 4.48 -9.02 -10.48
N PRO A 225 4.22 -8.69 -11.76
CA PRO A 225 5.17 -7.95 -12.59
C PRO A 225 5.30 -6.48 -12.16
N MET A 226 6.47 -5.90 -12.43
CA MET A 226 6.78 -4.52 -12.08
C MET A 226 5.92 -3.45 -12.77
N ALA A 227 5.30 -3.77 -13.90
CA ALA A 227 4.29 -2.92 -14.56
C ALA A 227 3.07 -2.60 -13.67
N ARG A 228 2.92 -3.27 -12.52
CA ARG A 228 1.87 -3.03 -11.52
C ARG A 228 2.30 -2.15 -10.35
N HIS A 229 3.47 -1.51 -10.42
CA HIS A 229 4.05 -0.72 -9.32
C HIS A 229 3.05 0.25 -8.68
N HIS A 230 2.29 0.99 -9.50
CA HIS A 230 1.35 2.01 -9.02
C HIS A 230 -0.08 1.53 -8.68
N GLN A 231 -0.33 0.21 -8.66
CA GLN A 231 -1.68 -0.33 -8.42
C GLN A 231 -2.08 -0.45 -6.95
N MET A 232 -1.16 -0.22 -6.01
CA MET A 232 -1.42 -0.33 -4.58
C MET A 232 -1.05 0.95 -3.88
N GLN A 233 -2.00 1.53 -3.16
CA GLN A 233 -1.74 2.72 -2.38
C GLN A 233 -0.92 2.39 -1.13
N GLN A 234 0.00 3.28 -0.77
CA GLN A 234 0.73 3.23 0.51
C GLN A 234 0.66 4.60 1.18
N THR A 235 -0.18 4.75 2.20
CA THR A 235 -0.33 5.96 3.03
C THR A 235 0.77 6.01 4.09
N HIS A 236 1.17 7.22 4.51
CA HIS A 236 2.16 7.37 5.59
C HIS A 236 1.68 6.67 6.85
N SER A 237 2.58 5.99 7.56
CA SER A 237 2.23 5.11 8.69
C SER A 237 1.21 4.01 8.37
N GLY A 238 0.94 3.73 7.09
CA GLY A 238 0.04 2.67 6.66
C GLY A 238 0.67 1.28 6.83
N LEU A 239 -0.10 0.32 7.33
CA LEU A 239 0.33 -1.07 7.52
C LEU A 239 -0.16 -1.99 6.39
N THR A 240 0.72 -2.88 5.92
CA THR A 240 0.40 -3.93 4.95
C THR A 240 0.88 -5.25 5.51
N THR A 241 0.07 -6.31 5.45
CA THR A 241 0.43 -7.63 6.03
C THR A 241 0.41 -8.70 4.96
N LEU A 242 1.52 -9.44 4.89
CA LEU A 242 1.74 -10.59 4.01
C LEU A 242 1.90 -11.85 4.86
N ASP A 243 1.24 -12.93 4.45
CA ASP A 243 1.49 -14.27 4.99
C ASP A 243 2.11 -15.16 3.91
N PHE A 244 3.23 -15.78 4.22
CA PHE A 244 3.89 -16.77 3.39
C PHE A 244 3.56 -18.16 3.93
N ALA A 245 2.94 -19.02 3.11
CA ALA A 245 2.73 -20.42 3.48
C ALA A 245 4.04 -21.23 3.45
N ALA A 246 4.98 -20.79 2.62
CA ALA A 246 6.34 -21.31 2.49
C ALA A 246 7.29 -20.14 2.19
N PRO A 247 8.59 -20.22 2.54
CA PRO A 247 9.56 -19.15 2.35
C PRO A 247 9.99 -19.00 0.87
N ALA A 248 9.03 -18.71 -0.01
CA ALA A 248 9.22 -18.58 -1.44
C ALA A 248 8.47 -17.37 -2.00
N LEU A 249 9.07 -16.71 -2.99
CA LEU A 249 8.40 -15.65 -3.76
C LEU A 249 7.24 -16.23 -4.58
N GLY A 250 6.16 -15.47 -4.72
CA GLY A 250 4.93 -15.92 -5.37
C GLY A 250 4.03 -16.79 -4.48
N ALA A 251 4.51 -17.22 -3.32
CA ALA A 251 3.73 -18.01 -2.36
C ALA A 251 3.10 -17.15 -1.24
N ALA A 252 3.26 -15.83 -1.30
CA ALA A 252 2.68 -14.92 -0.31
C ALA A 252 1.19 -14.66 -0.60
N GLN A 253 0.42 -14.45 0.45
CA GLN A 253 -0.94 -13.94 0.41
C GLN A 253 -0.99 -12.56 1.04
N LEU A 254 -1.62 -11.61 0.35
CA LEU A 254 -1.90 -10.29 0.89
C LEU A 254 -3.11 -10.39 1.83
N LYS A 255 -2.87 -10.22 3.14
CA LYS A 255 -3.90 -10.31 4.17
C LYS A 255 -4.55 -8.96 4.43
N LEU A 256 -3.72 -7.92 4.56
CA LEU A 256 -4.16 -6.54 4.78
C LEU A 256 -3.34 -5.62 3.88
N LEU A 257 -3.94 -4.57 3.35
CA LEU A 257 -3.22 -3.55 2.59
C LEU A 257 -3.56 -2.15 3.11
N ASN A 258 -2.52 -1.37 3.36
CA ASN A 258 -2.61 0.06 3.63
C ASN A 258 -3.66 0.41 4.70
N LEU A 259 -3.58 -0.30 5.83
CA LEU A 259 -4.41 -0.04 6.99
C LEU A 259 -3.98 1.28 7.64
N THR A 260 -4.93 2.21 7.77
CA THR A 260 -4.71 3.56 8.32
C THR A 260 -5.57 3.88 9.54
N THR A 261 -6.45 2.97 9.93
CA THR A 261 -7.31 3.14 11.11
C THR A 261 -6.54 3.25 12.43
N PRO A 262 -5.34 2.64 12.61
CA PRO A 262 -4.51 2.89 13.81
C PRO A 262 -4.12 4.35 14.03
N ILE A 263 -4.05 5.15 12.96
CA ILE A 263 -3.69 6.57 13.03
C ILE A 263 -4.93 7.49 12.94
N GLY A 264 -6.12 6.92 13.10
CA GLY A 264 -7.40 7.63 13.06
C GLY A 264 -7.89 8.00 11.65
N GLU A 265 -7.21 7.55 10.59
CA GLU A 265 -7.68 7.77 9.21
C GLU A 265 -8.61 6.61 8.80
N GLN A 266 -9.92 6.90 8.76
CA GLN A 266 -10.99 5.95 8.42
C GLN A 266 -10.81 5.32 7.03
N LEU A 267 -10.65 6.17 5.99
CA LEU A 267 -10.32 5.73 4.63
C LEU A 267 -9.02 6.37 4.14
N PRO A 268 -8.23 5.66 3.31
CA PRO A 268 -7.05 6.24 2.69
C PRO A 268 -7.39 7.50 1.88
N LYS A 269 -6.56 8.54 1.95
CA LYS A 269 -6.72 9.76 1.12
C LYS A 269 -6.54 9.46 -0.36
N LEU A 270 -7.24 10.17 -1.24
CA LEU A 270 -7.06 10.05 -2.69
C LEU A 270 -5.70 10.64 -3.11
N LYS A 271 -4.86 9.81 -3.75
CA LYS A 271 -3.54 10.24 -4.26
C LYS A 271 -3.51 10.45 -5.78
N ALA A 272 -4.24 9.64 -6.55
CA ALA A 272 -4.21 9.64 -8.00
C ALA A 272 -5.19 10.65 -8.65
N GLY A 273 -5.32 11.84 -8.04
CA GLY A 273 -6.34 12.82 -8.39
C GLY A 273 -7.65 12.61 -7.61
N LYS A 274 -8.32 13.71 -7.26
CA LYS A 274 -9.61 13.70 -6.54
C LYS A 274 -10.79 13.51 -7.51
N GLN A 275 -10.64 12.59 -8.47
CA GLN A 275 -11.56 12.40 -9.60
C GLN A 275 -11.78 10.92 -9.89
N GLY A 276 -12.82 10.62 -10.67
CA GLY A 276 -13.15 9.27 -11.11
C GLY A 276 -14.04 8.54 -10.11
N LEU A 277 -13.98 7.20 -10.09
CA LEU A 277 -14.84 6.39 -9.24
C LEU A 277 -14.07 5.79 -8.06
N ARG A 278 -14.62 5.94 -6.85
CA ARG A 278 -14.18 5.23 -5.66
C ARG A 278 -15.22 4.18 -5.27
N LEU A 279 -14.88 2.90 -5.42
CA LEU A 279 -15.72 1.77 -5.01
C LEU A 279 -15.35 1.32 -3.60
N LEU A 280 -16.31 1.40 -2.69
CA LEU A 280 -16.26 0.83 -1.34
C LEU A 280 -16.91 -0.56 -1.38
N LEU A 281 -16.14 -1.61 -1.15
CA LEU A 281 -16.61 -3.00 -1.22
C LEU A 281 -16.73 -3.59 0.18
N LEU A 282 -17.97 -3.90 0.57
CA LEU A 282 -18.31 -4.55 1.83
C LEU A 282 -18.70 -6.02 1.56
N PRO A 283 -17.79 -6.99 1.81
CA PRO A 283 -18.12 -8.40 1.81
C PRO A 283 -19.01 -8.76 3.02
N CYS A 284 -20.09 -9.49 2.76
CA CYS A 284 -20.95 -10.08 3.79
C CYS A 284 -20.89 -11.61 3.74
N GLN A 285 -21.06 -12.25 4.89
CA GLN A 285 -21.13 -13.70 5.01
C GLN A 285 -22.39 -14.10 5.79
N THR A 286 -23.01 -15.20 5.38
CA THR A 286 -24.12 -15.80 6.12
C THR A 286 -23.64 -16.34 7.46
N GLY A 287 -24.37 -16.03 8.54
CA GLY A 287 -24.04 -16.49 9.91
C GLY A 287 -23.04 -15.61 10.65
N THR A 288 -22.51 -14.56 10.01
CA THR A 288 -21.67 -13.55 10.67
C THR A 288 -22.54 -12.34 11.04
N GLU A 289 -22.48 -11.91 12.30
CA GLU A 289 -23.16 -10.70 12.74
C GLU A 289 -22.54 -9.45 12.09
N ALA A 290 -23.39 -8.51 11.68
CA ALA A 290 -22.92 -7.26 11.10
C ALA A 290 -22.25 -6.39 12.18
N ASP A 291 -21.01 -5.96 11.90
CA ASP A 291 -20.23 -5.13 12.81
C ASP A 291 -20.63 -3.65 12.67
N ALA A 292 -21.29 -3.12 13.72
CA ALA A 292 -21.73 -1.72 13.77
C ALA A 292 -20.58 -0.72 13.62
N ALA A 293 -19.36 -1.09 14.04
CA ALA A 293 -18.21 -0.21 13.93
C ALA A 293 -17.87 0.09 12.46
N LEU A 294 -18.22 -0.78 11.50
CA LEU A 294 -17.93 -0.53 10.08
C LEU A 294 -18.56 0.75 9.53
N ALA A 295 -19.67 1.21 10.12
CA ALA A 295 -20.28 2.50 9.78
C ALA A 295 -19.32 3.66 10.06
N GLU A 296 -18.47 3.55 11.09
CA GLU A 296 -17.46 4.57 11.43
C GLU A 296 -16.47 4.77 10.29
N LEU A 297 -16.16 3.77 9.46
CA LEU A 297 -15.24 3.94 8.33
C LEU A 297 -15.76 4.88 7.26
N VAL A 298 -17.08 5.03 7.16
CA VAL A 298 -17.73 5.77 6.07
C VAL A 298 -18.56 6.94 6.54
N GLN A 299 -18.68 7.16 7.86
CA GLN A 299 -19.44 8.26 8.45
C GLN A 299 -19.19 9.61 7.77
N GLU A 300 -17.93 9.96 7.52
CA GLU A 300 -17.53 11.25 6.94
C GLU A 300 -17.39 11.22 5.40
N GLN A 301 -17.95 10.22 4.73
CA GLN A 301 -17.74 10.00 3.29
C GLN A 301 -19.07 10.11 2.53
N PRO A 302 -19.23 11.04 1.58
CA PRO A 302 -20.43 11.07 0.76
C PRO A 302 -20.49 9.80 -0.09
N ILE A 303 -21.54 9.01 0.05
CA ILE A 303 -21.81 7.82 -0.76
C ILE A 303 -22.97 8.15 -1.70
N THR A 304 -22.70 8.18 -3.00
CA THR A 304 -23.68 8.56 -4.02
C THR A 304 -24.73 7.48 -4.23
N ALA A 305 -24.28 6.23 -4.27
CA ALA A 305 -25.15 5.07 -4.47
C ALA A 305 -24.57 3.84 -3.79
N CYS A 306 -25.44 2.88 -3.48
CA CYS A 306 -25.10 1.57 -2.96
C CYS A 306 -25.77 0.48 -3.79
N MET A 307 -24.98 -0.47 -4.29
CA MET A 307 -25.49 -1.70 -4.89
C MET A 307 -25.47 -2.80 -3.84
N VAL A 308 -26.58 -3.49 -3.66
CA VAL A 308 -26.72 -4.55 -2.66
C VAL A 308 -27.11 -5.83 -3.37
N GLU A 309 -26.35 -6.90 -3.17
CA GLU A 309 -26.75 -8.22 -3.63
C GLU A 309 -27.98 -8.69 -2.86
N ASP A 310 -28.97 -9.26 -3.55
CA ASP A 310 -30.23 -9.70 -2.94
C ASP A 310 -30.06 -10.99 -2.11
N GLN A 311 -29.43 -10.83 -0.95
CA GLN A 311 -29.12 -11.87 0.03
C GLN A 311 -29.36 -11.33 1.43
N PRO A 312 -29.92 -12.13 2.37
CA PRO A 312 -30.22 -11.66 3.72
C PRO A 312 -29.03 -11.05 4.46
N CYS A 313 -27.83 -11.65 4.34
CA CYS A 313 -26.62 -11.13 4.97
C CYS A 313 -26.19 -9.78 4.39
N CYS A 314 -26.40 -9.55 3.09
CA CYS A 314 -26.06 -8.30 2.41
C CYS A 314 -27.02 -7.17 2.80
N HIS A 315 -28.32 -7.46 2.92
CA HIS A 315 -29.30 -6.49 3.41
C HIS A 315 -29.01 -6.07 4.86
N LEU A 316 -28.63 -7.02 5.73
CA LEU A 316 -28.20 -6.71 7.09
C LEU A 316 -26.92 -5.86 7.11
N GLY A 317 -25.91 -6.26 6.34
CA GLY A 317 -24.65 -5.52 6.23
C GLY A 317 -24.85 -4.10 5.70
N GLN A 318 -25.71 -3.92 4.69
CA GLN A 318 -26.04 -2.60 4.15
C GLN A 318 -26.69 -1.70 5.19
N ARG A 319 -27.69 -2.20 5.94
CA ARG A 319 -28.37 -1.42 6.98
C ARG A 319 -27.41 -0.90 8.04
N VAL A 320 -26.45 -1.73 8.44
CA VAL A 320 -25.44 -1.34 9.42
C VAL A 320 -24.45 -0.34 8.83
N PHE A 321 -23.87 -0.67 7.68
CA PHE A 321 -22.84 0.12 7.01
C PHE A 321 -23.32 1.51 6.58
N LEU A 322 -24.58 1.63 6.15
CA LEU A 322 -25.19 2.88 5.70
C LEU A 322 -26.15 3.49 6.72
N SER A 323 -26.03 3.13 8.00
CA SER A 323 -26.92 3.62 9.06
C SER A 323 -26.95 5.14 9.20
N GLN A 324 -25.89 5.83 8.77
CA GLN A 324 -25.76 7.29 8.78
C GLN A 324 -25.88 7.93 7.38
N HIS A 325 -26.25 7.15 6.36
CA HIS A 325 -26.27 7.55 4.94
C HIS A 325 -27.67 7.50 4.34
N SER A 326 -28.61 8.27 4.92
CA SER A 326 -30.03 8.26 4.53
C SER A 326 -30.31 8.74 3.10
N GLU A 327 -29.41 9.53 2.52
CA GLU A 327 -29.53 10.06 1.15
C GLU A 327 -28.94 9.12 0.09
N THR A 328 -28.29 8.01 0.50
CA THR A 328 -27.68 7.07 -0.45
C THR A 328 -28.75 6.30 -1.22
N VAL A 329 -28.75 6.46 -2.55
CA VAL A 329 -29.60 5.66 -3.44
C VAL A 329 -29.18 4.20 -3.38
N THR A 330 -30.08 3.31 -2.99
CA THR A 330 -29.79 1.87 -2.86
C THR A 330 -30.50 1.06 -3.94
N LEU A 331 -29.74 0.19 -4.62
CA LEU A 331 -30.23 -0.70 -5.68
C LEU A 331 -30.00 -2.16 -5.25
N SER A 332 -31.07 -2.92 -5.10
CA SER A 332 -30.99 -4.38 -4.87
C SER A 332 -30.81 -5.11 -6.20
N VAL A 333 -29.88 -6.06 -6.25
CA VAL A 333 -29.51 -6.80 -7.47
C VAL A 333 -29.54 -8.30 -7.21
N GLY A 334 -30.44 -9.01 -7.90
CA GLY A 334 -30.62 -10.46 -7.75
C GLY A 334 -29.59 -11.34 -8.48
N GLN A 335 -28.67 -10.76 -9.23
CA GLN A 335 -27.63 -11.51 -9.97
C GLN A 335 -26.32 -11.54 -9.18
N SER A 336 -25.80 -12.72 -8.88
CA SER A 336 -24.55 -12.92 -8.12
C SER A 336 -23.30 -12.34 -8.81
N ASN A 337 -23.30 -12.25 -10.14
CA ASN A 337 -22.18 -11.74 -10.93
C ASN A 337 -22.34 -10.27 -11.33
N PHE A 338 -23.25 -9.52 -10.70
CA PHE A 338 -23.57 -8.14 -11.10
C PHE A 338 -22.34 -7.22 -11.11
N LEU A 339 -21.41 -7.39 -10.16
CA LEU A 339 -20.18 -6.59 -10.10
C LEU A 339 -19.31 -6.77 -11.35
N HIS A 340 -19.29 -7.96 -11.94
CA HIS A 340 -18.57 -8.23 -13.18
C HIS A 340 -19.21 -7.51 -14.38
N HIS A 341 -20.54 -7.55 -14.48
CA HIS A 341 -21.28 -6.83 -15.52
C HIS A 341 -21.15 -5.32 -15.36
N TRP A 342 -21.26 -4.84 -14.11
CA TRP A 342 -21.11 -3.44 -13.77
C TRP A 342 -19.72 -2.92 -14.09
N GLN A 343 -18.65 -3.66 -13.74
CA GLN A 343 -17.28 -3.30 -14.10
C GLN A 343 -17.11 -3.08 -15.61
N ARG A 344 -17.65 -3.98 -16.44
CA ARG A 344 -17.54 -3.87 -17.90
C ARG A 344 -18.27 -2.65 -18.43
N SER A 345 -19.45 -2.35 -17.88
CA SER A 345 -20.22 -1.16 -18.23
C SER A 345 -19.49 0.12 -17.77
N LEU A 346 -19.06 0.13 -16.50
CA LEU A 346 -18.30 1.20 -15.88
C LEU A 346 -17.05 1.54 -16.69
N MET A 347 -16.27 0.55 -17.11
CA MET A 347 -15.05 0.81 -17.86
C MET A 347 -15.32 1.47 -19.21
N ARG A 348 -16.44 1.14 -19.87
CA ARG A 348 -16.87 1.82 -21.10
C ARG A 348 -17.30 3.26 -20.81
N SER A 349 -18.07 3.46 -19.76
CA SER A 349 -18.53 4.80 -19.35
C SER A 349 -17.37 5.69 -18.91
N LEU A 350 -16.41 5.18 -18.13
CA LEU A 350 -15.23 5.92 -17.69
C LEU A 350 -14.30 6.31 -18.85
N GLN A 351 -14.23 5.52 -19.91
CA GLN A 351 -13.49 5.89 -21.13
C GLN A 351 -14.15 7.05 -21.90
N GLN A 352 -15.46 7.21 -21.76
CA GLN A 352 -16.25 8.24 -22.46
C GLN A 352 -16.51 9.46 -21.59
N ALA A 353 -16.45 9.32 -20.26
CA ALA A 353 -16.73 10.37 -19.31
C ALA A 353 -15.48 11.21 -19.03
N SER A 354 -15.57 12.51 -19.24
CA SER A 354 -14.62 13.49 -18.69
C SER A 354 -14.94 13.76 -17.22
N ALA A 355 -14.96 12.73 -16.38
CA ALA A 355 -15.33 12.86 -14.97
C ALA A 355 -14.35 13.79 -14.24
N THR A 356 -14.78 15.03 -14.00
CA THR A 356 -14.01 16.07 -13.29
C THR A 356 -14.13 15.96 -11.77
N GLU A 357 -15.09 15.17 -11.29
CA GLU A 357 -15.40 14.99 -9.87
C GLU A 357 -15.24 13.53 -9.44
N LEU A 358 -15.13 13.32 -8.13
CA LEU A 358 -15.09 11.99 -7.53
C LEU A 358 -16.51 11.51 -7.23
N THR A 359 -16.85 10.32 -7.73
CA THR A 359 -18.06 9.60 -7.32
C THR A 359 -17.69 8.44 -6.40
N THR A 360 -18.28 8.37 -5.22
CA THR A 360 -18.09 7.23 -4.31
C THR A 360 -19.33 6.34 -4.35
N VAL A 361 -19.13 5.07 -4.64
CA VAL A 361 -20.20 4.06 -4.70
C VAL A 361 -19.85 2.93 -3.74
N ALA A 362 -20.85 2.47 -2.99
CA ALA A 362 -20.74 1.27 -2.17
C ALA A 362 -21.26 0.04 -2.93
N ALA A 363 -20.66 -1.11 -2.66
CA ALA A 363 -21.14 -2.41 -3.07
C ALA A 363 -21.15 -3.34 -1.86
N VAL A 364 -22.33 -3.85 -1.51
CA VAL A 364 -22.55 -4.82 -0.44
C VAL A 364 -22.93 -6.15 -1.09
N CYS A 365 -22.10 -7.16 -0.95
CA CYS A 365 -22.29 -8.43 -1.66
C CYS A 365 -21.71 -9.60 -0.87
N HIS A 366 -22.08 -10.81 -1.25
CA HIS A 366 -21.57 -12.00 -0.59
C HIS A 366 -20.04 -12.10 -0.78
N GLN A 367 -19.30 -12.49 0.26
CA GLN A 367 -17.84 -12.46 0.25
C GLN A 367 -17.24 -13.21 -0.94
N GLY A 368 -17.76 -14.39 -1.28
CA GLY A 368 -17.26 -15.15 -2.44
C GLY A 368 -17.40 -14.41 -3.77
N HIS A 369 -18.46 -13.61 -3.94
CA HIS A 369 -18.64 -12.78 -5.14
C HIS A 369 -17.73 -11.55 -5.11
N ALA A 370 -17.52 -10.95 -3.94
CA ALA A 370 -16.56 -9.86 -3.75
C ALA A 370 -15.12 -10.31 -4.09
N GLU A 371 -14.71 -11.49 -3.62
CA GLU A 371 -13.40 -12.08 -3.92
C GLU A 371 -13.25 -12.44 -5.40
N SER A 372 -14.28 -13.03 -6.02
CA SER A 372 -14.32 -13.29 -7.46
C SER A 372 -14.18 -12.00 -8.28
N PHE A 373 -14.90 -10.94 -7.89
CA PHE A 373 -14.82 -9.63 -8.51
C PHE A 373 -13.40 -9.04 -8.38
N LEU A 374 -12.82 -9.01 -7.18
CA LEU A 374 -11.46 -8.52 -6.96
C LEU A 374 -10.43 -9.32 -7.75
N HIS A 375 -10.58 -10.64 -7.81
CA HIS A 375 -9.70 -11.51 -8.60
C HIS A 375 -9.76 -11.16 -10.09
N GLN A 376 -10.95 -10.93 -10.65
CA GLN A 376 -11.07 -10.52 -12.05
C GLN A 376 -10.46 -9.13 -12.29
N VAL A 377 -10.74 -8.17 -11.41
CA VAL A 377 -10.30 -6.77 -11.57
C VAL A 377 -8.78 -6.65 -11.44
N MET A 378 -8.23 -7.29 -10.42
CA MET A 378 -6.82 -7.19 -10.07
C MET A 378 -5.99 -8.25 -10.79
N GLY A 379 -6.57 -9.35 -11.24
CA GLY A 379 -5.88 -10.43 -11.96
C GLY A 379 -5.00 -11.30 -11.06
N TYR A 380 -5.28 -11.35 -9.75
CA TYR A 380 -4.66 -12.26 -8.75
C TYR A 380 -5.57 -12.34 -7.51
N PRO A 381 -5.53 -13.44 -6.74
CA PRO A 381 -6.46 -13.64 -5.63
C PRO A 381 -6.21 -12.65 -4.49
N LEU A 382 -7.30 -12.11 -3.93
CA LEU A 382 -7.31 -11.18 -2.82
C LEU A 382 -8.31 -11.69 -1.77
N PRO A 383 -7.86 -12.50 -0.80
CA PRO A 383 -8.75 -13.06 0.20
C PRO A 383 -9.31 -11.95 1.10
N LEU A 384 -10.62 -11.97 1.30
CA LEU A 384 -11.30 -11.00 2.14
C LEU A 384 -11.50 -11.55 3.55
N LEU A 385 -11.51 -10.65 4.53
CA LEU A 385 -11.85 -10.97 5.90
C LEU A 385 -13.31 -10.57 6.18
N PRO A 386 -14.05 -11.35 6.98
CA PRO A 386 -15.40 -10.98 7.38
C PRO A 386 -15.41 -9.63 8.08
N ASN A 387 -16.48 -8.85 7.91
CA ASN A 387 -16.65 -7.56 8.58
C ASN A 387 -15.46 -6.61 8.35
N THR A 388 -15.00 -6.50 7.12
CA THR A 388 -13.98 -5.54 6.72
C THR A 388 -14.39 -4.81 5.46
N LEU A 389 -13.72 -3.71 5.16
CA LEU A 389 -13.95 -2.87 3.99
C LEU A 389 -12.73 -2.90 3.07
N SER A 390 -12.95 -3.10 1.77
CA SER A 390 -11.90 -2.96 0.76
C SER A 390 -12.26 -1.83 -0.21
N VAL A 391 -11.26 -1.11 -0.71
CA VAL A 391 -11.51 0.09 -1.54
C VAL A 391 -10.70 0.04 -2.82
N LEU A 392 -11.40 0.15 -3.95
CA LEU A 392 -10.81 0.36 -5.27
C LEU A 392 -11.06 1.80 -5.73
N HIS A 393 -10.04 2.44 -6.28
CA HIS A 393 -10.17 3.72 -6.95
C HIS A 393 -9.87 3.53 -8.44
N TYR A 394 -10.75 4.04 -9.29
CA TYR A 394 -10.61 4.13 -10.74
C TYR A 394 -10.39 5.61 -11.10
N PRO A 395 -9.13 6.08 -11.14
CA PRO A 395 -8.83 7.44 -11.57
C PRO A 395 -9.25 7.64 -13.02
N SER A 396 -9.78 8.82 -13.35
CA SER A 396 -10.13 9.19 -14.73
C SER A 396 -8.94 9.10 -15.71
N ALA A 397 -7.72 9.33 -15.22
CA ALA A 397 -6.49 9.27 -16.01
C ALA A 397 -5.80 7.90 -16.04
N ALA A 398 -6.25 6.91 -15.25
CA ALA A 398 -5.55 5.64 -15.10
C ALA A 398 -6.21 4.51 -15.90
N LEU A 399 -5.38 3.71 -16.57
CA LEU A 399 -5.84 2.54 -17.33
C LEU A 399 -6.28 1.38 -16.42
N ARG A 400 -5.91 1.40 -15.14
CA ARG A 400 -6.14 0.31 -14.19
C ARG A 400 -6.54 0.84 -12.81
N PRO A 401 -7.38 0.11 -12.05
CA PRO A 401 -7.75 0.50 -10.71
C PRO A 401 -6.56 0.43 -9.75
N ILE A 402 -6.66 1.24 -8.70
CA ILE A 402 -5.74 1.31 -7.57
C ILE A 402 -6.45 0.71 -6.36
N LEU A 403 -5.88 -0.33 -5.78
CA LEU A 403 -6.31 -0.87 -4.50
C LEU A 403 -5.83 0.08 -3.40
N GLN A 404 -6.76 0.83 -2.83
CA GLN A 404 -6.47 1.84 -1.81
C GLN A 404 -6.27 1.21 -0.43
N THR A 405 -7.09 0.23 -0.10
CA THR A 405 -6.97 -0.60 1.10
C THR A 405 -7.65 -1.95 0.87
N LEU A 406 -7.17 -2.97 1.57
CA LEU A 406 -7.73 -4.32 1.58
C LEU A 406 -7.96 -4.70 3.04
N ASN A 407 -9.18 -5.15 3.34
CA ASN A 407 -9.61 -5.59 4.65
C ASN A 407 -9.36 -4.51 5.73
N SER A 408 -9.80 -3.27 5.51
CA SER A 408 -9.80 -2.23 6.54
C SER A 408 -10.93 -2.47 7.55
N ARG A 409 -10.68 -2.23 8.83
CA ARG A 409 -11.73 -2.17 9.86
C ARG A 409 -11.40 -1.08 10.87
N PRO A 410 -12.40 -0.51 11.55
CA PRO A 410 -12.16 0.38 12.68
C PRO A 410 -11.33 -0.34 13.75
N VAL A 411 -10.41 0.39 14.35
CA VAL A 411 -9.72 -0.09 15.54
C VAL A 411 -10.70 0.07 16.70
N SER A 412 -11.26 -1.04 17.18
CA SER A 412 -12.12 -1.05 18.37
C SER A 412 -11.37 -0.43 19.55
N GLY A 413 -11.89 0.67 20.09
CA GLY A 413 -11.22 1.47 21.10
C GLY A 413 -10.90 0.68 22.37
N GLN A 414 -9.60 0.58 22.68
CA GLN A 414 -8.95 0.77 23.98
C GLN A 414 -7.49 0.31 23.83
N PHE A 415 -6.55 1.25 23.78
CA PHE A 415 -5.12 0.98 24.00
C PHE A 415 -4.64 1.66 25.26
#